data_AF-A0A193GDT8-F1
#
_entry.id   AF-A0A193GDT8-F1
#
_cell.length_a   1.000
_cell.length_b   1.000
_cell.length_c   1.000
_cell.angle_alpha   90.00
_cell.angle_beta   90.00
_cell.angle_gamma   90.00
#
_symmetry.space_group_name_H-M   'P 1'
#
loop_
_entity.id
_entity.type
_entity.pdbx_description
1 polymer ?
#
loop_
_entity_poly.entity_id
_entity_poly.type
_entity_poly.pdbx_seq_one_letter_code
_entity_poly.pdbx_strand_id
1 'polypeptide(L)'
;MASIAEISAQLRQAARDAGTTQQGLREAAGISRQTLVNVFKGTEDFRVSTLLALADRLGLELLLVPKNAARGLQPTAAAPVVETVVDQVRKRLRGADGGSDPGERQ
;
A
#
# COMPACT_ATOMS: atom_id res chain seq x y z
N MET A 1 -7.05 17.60 -4.06
CA MET A 1 -8.45 17.38 -3.66
C MET A 1 -8.80 16.00 -4.12
N ALA A 2 -9.35 15.12 -3.26
CA ALA A 2 -9.57 13.73 -3.65
C ALA A 2 -10.56 13.65 -4.82
N SER A 3 -10.18 12.90 -5.86
CA SER A 3 -10.95 12.63 -7.06
C SER A 3 -11.46 11.19 -7.05
N ILE A 4 -12.48 10.91 -7.88
CA ILE A 4 -13.01 9.56 -8.05
C ILE A 4 -11.93 8.60 -8.53
N ALA A 5 -11.09 9.02 -9.47
CA ALA A 5 -9.97 8.21 -9.96
C ALA A 5 -8.97 7.83 -8.85
N GLU A 6 -8.65 8.76 -7.94
CA GLU A 6 -7.78 8.50 -6.78
C GLU A 6 -8.43 7.54 -5.79
N ILE A 7 -9.72 7.72 -5.47
CA ILE A 7 -10.47 6.81 -4.60
C ILE A 7 -10.51 5.40 -5.20
N SER A 8 -10.82 5.29 -6.49
CA SER A 8 -10.83 4.03 -7.24
C SER A 8 -9.45 3.37 -7.29
N ALA A 9 -8.37 4.14 -7.34
CA ALA A 9 -7.02 3.60 -7.22
C ALA A 9 -6.74 3.03 -5.83
N GLN A 10 -7.14 3.74 -4.77
CA GLN A 10 -6.98 3.27 -3.38
C GLN A 10 -7.78 1.99 -3.11
N LEU A 11 -9.05 1.92 -3.54
CA LEU A 11 -9.85 0.71 -3.39
C LEU A 11 -9.25 -0.49 -4.13
N ARG A 12 -8.71 -0.28 -5.35
CA ARG A 12 -8.00 -1.33 -6.08
C ARG A 12 -6.73 -1.78 -5.39
N GLN A 13 -6.00 -0.86 -4.77
CA GLN A 13 -4.79 -1.19 -4.04
C GLN A 13 -5.13 -2.00 -2.79
N ALA A 14 -6.07 -1.53 -1.97
CA ALA A 14 -6.54 -2.26 -0.78
C ALA A 14 -7.09 -3.65 -1.12
N ALA A 15 -7.83 -3.80 -2.24
CA ALA A 15 -8.30 -5.10 -2.71
C ALA A 15 -7.15 -6.06 -3.07
N ARG A 16 -6.05 -5.55 -3.63
CA ARG A 16 -4.84 -6.35 -3.91
C ARG A 16 -4.14 -6.74 -2.62
N ASP A 17 -3.98 -5.80 -1.70
CA ASP A 17 -3.29 -6.02 -0.43
C ASP A 17 -4.06 -7.03 0.45
N ALA A 18 -5.39 -7.00 0.39
CA ALA A 18 -6.27 -7.96 1.05
C ALA A 18 -6.33 -9.35 0.36
N GLY A 19 -5.74 -9.51 -0.83
CA GLY A 19 -5.73 -10.79 -1.56
C GLY A 19 -7.12 -11.30 -1.99
N THR A 20 -8.14 -10.45 -1.99
CA THR A 20 -9.51 -10.86 -2.33
C THR A 20 -9.72 -10.97 -3.84
N THR A 21 -10.52 -11.94 -4.26
CA THR A 21 -10.99 -12.00 -5.65
C THR A 21 -12.06 -10.95 -5.90
N GLN A 22 -12.20 -10.49 -7.16
CA GLN A 22 -13.27 -9.54 -7.52
C GLN A 22 -14.66 -10.14 -7.32
N GLN A 23 -14.81 -11.46 -7.49
CA GLN A 23 -16.08 -12.15 -7.24
C GLN A 23 -16.40 -12.15 -5.74
N GLY A 24 -15.45 -12.57 -4.89
CA GLY A 24 -15.65 -12.58 -3.44
C GLY A 24 -15.93 -11.19 -2.87
N LEU A 25 -15.22 -10.17 -3.37
CA LEU A 25 -15.44 -8.78 -2.96
C LEU A 25 -16.85 -8.30 -3.34
N ARG A 26 -17.35 -8.64 -4.53
CA ARG A 26 -18.71 -8.29 -4.95
C ARG A 26 -19.78 -8.95 -4.09
N GLU A 27 -19.62 -10.25 -3.84
CA GLU A 27 -20.56 -11.03 -3.03
C GLU A 27 -20.60 -10.47 -1.60
N ALA A 28 -19.43 -10.22 -1.01
CA ALA A 28 -19.34 -9.65 0.33
C ALA A 28 -19.91 -8.21 0.41
N ALA A 29 -19.66 -7.38 -0.60
CA ALA A 29 -20.17 -6.01 -0.66
C ALA A 29 -21.63 -5.91 -1.16
N GLY A 30 -22.24 -7.02 -1.59
CA GLY A 30 -23.62 -7.05 -2.09
C GLY A 30 -23.82 -6.25 -3.39
N ILE A 31 -22.82 -6.19 -4.28
CA ILE A 31 -22.87 -5.37 -5.51
C ILE A 31 -22.72 -6.19 -6.80
N SER A 32 -23.27 -5.64 -7.89
CA SER A 32 -23.19 -6.26 -9.22
C SER A 32 -21.76 -6.24 -9.79
N ARG A 33 -21.51 -7.08 -10.81
CA ARG A 33 -20.24 -7.07 -11.55
C ARG A 33 -19.97 -5.71 -12.18
N GLN A 34 -20.97 -5.17 -12.84
CA GLN A 34 -20.86 -3.89 -13.53
C GLN A 34 -20.53 -2.77 -12.55
N THR A 35 -21.16 -2.78 -11.38
CA THR A 35 -20.88 -1.81 -10.31
C THR A 35 -19.42 -1.86 -9.88
N LEU A 36 -18.88 -3.05 -9.57
CA LEU A 36 -17.47 -3.16 -9.18
C LEU A 36 -16.53 -2.70 -10.31
N VAL A 37 -16.82 -3.06 -11.56
CA VAL A 37 -16.02 -2.63 -12.73
C VAL A 37 -16.03 -1.12 -12.87
N ASN A 38 -17.18 -0.46 -12.76
CA ASN A 38 -17.29 0.99 -12.87
C ASN A 38 -16.54 1.69 -11.73
N VAL A 39 -16.68 1.19 -10.49
CA VAL A 39 -15.91 1.68 -9.35
C VAL A 39 -14.41 1.53 -9.59
N PHE A 40 -13.94 0.38 -10.06
CA PHE A 40 -12.50 0.15 -10.28
C PHE A 40 -11.94 0.89 -11.49
N LYS A 41 -12.76 1.22 -12.49
CA LYS A 41 -12.37 2.13 -13.58
C LYS A 41 -12.17 3.57 -13.06
N GLY A 42 -13.03 4.04 -12.17
CA GLY A 42 -12.96 5.38 -11.60
C GLY A 42 -13.23 6.50 -12.61
N THR A 43 -13.92 6.18 -13.70
CA THR A 43 -14.30 7.13 -14.76
C THR A 43 -15.72 7.65 -14.62
N GLU A 44 -16.54 7.01 -13.80
CA GLU A 44 -17.95 7.33 -13.58
C GLU A 44 -18.21 7.51 -12.08
N ASP A 45 -19.20 8.33 -11.76
CA ASP A 45 -19.69 8.47 -10.40
C ASP A 45 -20.28 7.14 -9.89
N PHE A 46 -20.03 6.85 -8.62
CA PHE A 46 -20.69 5.75 -7.92
C PHE A 46 -21.32 6.27 -6.63
N ARG A 47 -22.35 5.56 -6.17
CA ARG A 47 -23.06 5.92 -4.94
C ARG A 47 -22.11 5.83 -3.76
N VAL A 48 -22.25 6.76 -2.82
CA VAL A 48 -21.52 6.73 -1.55
C VAL A 48 -21.78 5.43 -0.79
N SER A 49 -22.99 4.86 -0.86
CA SER A 49 -23.29 3.55 -0.27
C SER A 49 -22.42 2.43 -0.84
N THR A 50 -22.12 2.45 -2.13
CA THR A 50 -21.20 1.49 -2.76
C THR A 50 -19.77 1.68 -2.25
N LEU A 51 -19.33 2.92 -2.09
CA LEU A 51 -18.02 3.24 -1.53
C LEU A 51 -17.88 2.67 -0.12
N LEU A 52 -18.86 2.96 0.75
CA LEU A 52 -18.87 2.51 2.13
C LEU A 52 -18.91 0.98 2.24
N ALA A 53 -19.73 0.31 1.42
CA ALA A 53 -19.79 -1.15 1.41
C ALA A 53 -18.46 -1.79 0.98
N LEU A 54 -17.77 -1.22 -0.01
CA LEU A 54 -16.45 -1.71 -0.42
C LEU A 54 -15.37 -1.40 0.63
N ALA A 55 -15.41 -0.21 1.22
CA ALA A 55 -14.48 0.18 2.27
C ALA A 55 -14.56 -0.77 3.47
N ASP A 56 -15.77 -1.06 3.96
CA ASP A 56 -16.01 -2.02 5.05
C ASP A 56 -15.40 -3.39 4.76
N ARG A 57 -15.63 -3.95 3.56
CA ARG A 57 -15.06 -5.25 3.16
C ARG A 57 -13.55 -5.25 2.97
N LEU A 58 -12.96 -4.09 2.73
CA LEU A 58 -11.52 -3.93 2.57
C LEU A 58 -10.83 -3.49 3.87
N GLY A 59 -11.56 -3.38 4.98
CA GLY A 59 -11.01 -2.93 6.26
C GLY A 59 -10.63 -1.44 6.27
N LEU A 60 -11.29 -0.63 5.44
CA LEU A 60 -11.08 0.80 5.32
C LEU A 60 -12.22 1.57 5.99
N GLU A 61 -11.90 2.72 6.56
CA GLU A 61 -12.86 3.66 7.15
C GLU A 61 -12.81 5.02 6.43
N LEU A 62 -13.96 5.65 6.21
CA LEU A 62 -14.05 6.94 5.52
C LEU A 62 -14.22 8.07 6.54
N LEU A 63 -13.23 8.97 6.58
CA LEU A 63 -13.25 10.12 7.48
C LEU A 63 -13.37 11.43 6.71
N LEU A 64 -14.26 12.29 7.17
CA LEU A 64 -14.30 13.69 6.74
C LEU A 64 -13.44 14.52 7.68
N VAL A 65 -12.43 15.17 7.12
CA VAL A 65 -11.47 15.96 7.88
C VAL A 65 -11.32 17.36 7.28
N PRO A 66 -11.02 18.38 8.11
CA PRO A 66 -10.62 19.69 7.61
C PRO A 66 -9.42 19.61 6.65
N LYS A 67 -9.43 20.42 5.58
CA LYS A 67 -8.39 20.37 4.53
C LYS A 67 -6.97 20.63 5.07
N ASN A 68 -6.84 21.45 6.10
CA ASN A 68 -5.57 21.70 6.79
C ASN A 68 -5.07 20.48 7.57
N ALA A 69 -5.98 19.72 8.19
CA ALA A 69 -5.65 18.48 8.90
C ALA A 69 -5.30 17.33 7.95
N ALA A 70 -5.93 17.25 6.77
CA ALA A 70 -5.73 16.19 5.79
C ALA A 70 -4.26 16.01 5.36
N ARG A 71 -3.44 17.08 5.38
CA ARG A 71 -2.01 17.02 5.04
C ARG A 71 -1.21 16.12 6.00
N GLY A 72 -1.61 16.05 7.26
CA GLY A 72 -0.93 15.23 8.27
C GLY A 72 -1.25 13.73 8.17
N LEU A 73 -2.29 13.35 7.41
CA LEU A 73 -2.70 11.96 7.20
C LEU A 73 -2.12 11.35 5.93
N GLN A 74 -1.48 12.14 5.07
CA GLN A 74 -0.85 11.62 3.88
C GLN A 74 0.35 10.77 4.30
N PRO A 75 0.53 9.57 3.71
CA PRO A 75 1.72 8.77 3.95
C PRO A 75 2.94 9.64 3.67
N THR A 76 3.73 9.93 4.70
CA THR A 76 5.05 10.51 4.46
C THR A 76 5.82 9.48 3.65
N ALA A 77 6.52 9.90 2.59
CA ALA A 77 7.38 9.00 1.82
C ALA A 77 8.17 8.09 2.77
N ALA A 78 8.29 6.81 2.39
CA ALA A 78 8.77 5.71 3.23
C ALA A 78 9.84 6.19 4.21
N ALA A 79 9.63 5.88 5.49
CA ALA A 79 10.60 6.18 6.55
C ALA A 79 12.01 5.82 6.04
N PRO A 80 13.02 6.69 6.24
CA PRO A 80 14.35 6.43 5.71
C PRO A 80 14.78 5.03 6.14
N VAL A 81 15.22 4.20 5.19
CA VAL A 81 15.77 2.89 5.50
C VAL A 81 17.07 3.14 6.26
N VAL A 82 16.97 3.20 7.59
CA VAL A 82 18.13 3.34 8.46
C VAL A 82 18.84 2.00 8.46
N GLU A 83 20.08 1.98 7.94
CA GLU A 83 20.94 0.79 7.99
C GLU A 83 21.01 0.31 9.44
N THR A 84 20.53 -0.90 9.71
CA THR A 84 20.49 -1.40 11.08
C THR A 84 21.92 -1.64 11.57
N VAL A 85 22.13 -1.56 12.89
CA VAL A 85 23.40 -1.95 13.51
C VAL A 85 23.82 -3.36 13.09
N VAL A 86 22.84 -4.26 12.90
CA VAL A 86 23.06 -5.64 12.43
C VAL A 86 23.56 -5.67 10.99
N ASP A 87 23.03 -4.82 10.10
CA ASP A 87 23.51 -4.71 8.71
C ASP A 87 24.95 -4.21 8.66
N GLN A 88 25.30 -3.22 9.49
CA GLN A 88 26.67 -2.73 9.60
C GLN A 88 27.65 -3.80 10.08
N VAL A 89 27.26 -4.58 11.09
CA VAL A 89 28.10 -5.68 11.60
C VAL A 89 28.30 -6.75 10.54
N ARG A 90 27.23 -7.17 9.84
CA ARG A 90 27.33 -8.13 8.73
C ARG A 90 28.22 -7.65 7.59
N LYS A 91 28.22 -6.35 7.30
CA LYS A 91 29.08 -5.75 6.27
C LYS A 91 30.56 -5.78 6.67
N ARG A 92 30.87 -5.51 7.94
CA ARG A 92 32.25 -5.57 8.47
C ARG A 92 32.80 -6.98 8.48
N LEU A 93 32.00 -7.96 8.89
CA LEU A 93 32.43 -9.36 8.92
C LEU A 93 32.73 -9.89 7.51
N ARG A 94 31.88 -9.57 6.52
CA ARG A 94 32.16 -9.89 5.10
C ARG A 94 33.42 -9.21 4.55
N GLY A 95 33.81 -8.05 5.08
CA GLY A 95 35.05 -7.37 4.71
C GLY A 95 36.30 -7.91 5.41
N ALA A 96 36.13 -8.54 6.58
CA ALA A 96 37.22 -9.09 7.38
C ALA A 96 37.70 -10.46 6.88
N ASP A 97 36.82 -11.24 6.25
CA ASP A 97 37.16 -12.57 5.68
C ASP A 97 38.04 -12.50 4.41
N GLY A 98 38.32 -11.29 3.88
CA GLY A 98 39.18 -11.08 2.72
C GLY A 98 40.66 -10.83 3.05
N GLY A 99 41.06 -10.83 4.32
CA GLY A 99 42.40 -10.44 4.76
C GLY A 99 43.07 -11.48 5.66
N SER A 100 43.68 -12.50 5.07
CA SER A 100 44.72 -13.38 5.65
C SER A 100 45.42 -14.03 4.45
N ASP A 101 46.52 -13.46 3.91
CA ASP A 101 47.94 -13.57 4.34
C ASP A 101 48.51 -15.00 4.16
N PRO A 102 49.83 -15.31 4.07
CA PRO A 102 51.07 -14.57 3.75
C PRO A 102 52.00 -15.33 2.75
N GLY A 103 53.11 -14.70 2.35
CA GLY A 103 54.38 -15.39 2.04
C GLY A 103 54.66 -15.71 0.56
N GLU A 104 55.89 -15.72 0.04
CA GLU A 104 57.24 -15.47 0.52
C GLU A 104 58.08 -15.15 -0.74
N ARG A 105 58.99 -14.17 -0.69
CA ARG A 105 60.45 -14.32 -0.84
C ARG A 105 60.85 -15.17 -2.07
N GLN A 106 61.61 -14.69 -3.04
CA GLN A 106 62.87 -13.95 -2.94
C GLN A 106 63.32 -13.59 -4.36
#